data_AF-A0A8T3ZA84-F1
#
_entry.id   AF-A0A8T3ZA84-F1
#
_cell.length_a   1.000
_cell.length_b   1.000
_cell.length_c   1.000
_cell.angle_alpha   90.00
_cell.angle_beta   90.00
_cell.angle_gamma   90.00
#
_symmetry.space_group_name_H-M   'P 1'
#
loop_
_entity.id
_entity.type
_entity.pdbx_description
1 polymer ?
#
loop_
_entity_poly.entity_id
_entity_poly.type
_entity_poly.pdbx_seq_one_letter_code
_entity_poly.pdbx_strand_id
1 'polypeptide(L)'
;MEIQLHGKKIRYSEDFKEGFDTAIIHNDVLSVLNTLPNESVALIVTSPPYNIGKPYESPLEFQDYLRWQTAVLQECVRILKPNGSICWEVGNYVSDGEVFPLDVYFYTIMKGLHLKMRNRIVWHFRHGLHASKRFSGRYETILWFTKGDRYVFNLDAVRVPQKYPGKLGYKGDSKGRPTGNPRGMNPSDKWEIVLRDWENELWDIPNVKSNHPEKTIHPCQFPIELIERLVLALTNEGDVIFDPFVGVGSSLVAGLEQNRKSVGVDKEKNYTDIAFARVTEAINGKLKRREFGKPVHQPKGNEKILRVPEEWKTAKLSKWVQ
;
A
#
# COMPACT_ATOMS: atom_id res chain seq x y z
N MET A 1 24.62 -12.14 4.17
CA MET A 1 25.12 -11.90 2.80
C MET A 1 25.14 -10.40 2.54
N GLU A 2 26.27 -9.88 2.06
CA GLU A 2 26.41 -8.48 1.62
C GLU A 2 26.84 -8.50 0.16
N ILE A 3 26.13 -7.79 -0.72
CA ILE A 3 26.47 -7.68 -2.14
C ILE A 3 26.40 -6.23 -2.61
N GLN A 4 27.09 -5.93 -3.72
CA GLN A 4 27.01 -4.65 -4.40
C GLN A 4 26.69 -4.87 -5.87
N LEU A 5 25.61 -4.25 -6.36
CA LEU A 5 25.13 -4.35 -7.73
C LEU A 5 24.87 -2.96 -8.29
N HIS A 6 25.43 -2.62 -9.45
CA HIS A 6 25.26 -1.32 -10.09
C HIS A 6 25.46 -0.11 -9.13
N GLY A 7 26.42 -0.22 -8.21
CA GLY A 7 26.72 0.82 -7.21
C GLY A 7 25.82 0.81 -5.96
N LYS A 8 24.74 0.01 -5.93
CA LYS A 8 23.84 -0.15 -4.78
C LYS A 8 24.32 -1.29 -3.87
N LYS A 9 24.41 -1.03 -2.57
CA LYS A 9 24.80 -2.00 -1.54
C LYS A 9 23.56 -2.65 -0.93
N ILE A 10 23.53 -3.99 -0.91
CA ILE A 10 22.43 -4.77 -0.37
C ILE A 10 22.96 -5.66 0.75
N ARG A 11 22.23 -5.69 1.86
CA ARG A 11 22.47 -6.63 2.96
C ARG A 11 21.26 -7.53 3.14
N TYR A 12 21.51 -8.82 3.24
CA TYR A 12 20.55 -9.82 3.69
C TYR A 12 21.13 -10.55 4.92
N SER A 13 20.56 -10.32 6.10
CA SER A 13 21.09 -10.77 7.40
C SER A 13 19.99 -11.04 8.42
N GLU A 14 20.36 -11.37 9.66
CA GLU A 14 19.44 -11.51 10.80
C GLU A 14 19.46 -10.26 11.70
N ASP A 15 20.41 -9.35 11.49
CA ASP A 15 20.62 -8.12 12.25
C ASP A 15 20.63 -6.86 11.35
N PHE A 16 20.36 -5.71 11.96
CA PHE A 16 20.49 -4.42 11.30
C PHE A 16 21.93 -3.91 11.33
N LYS A 17 22.39 -3.36 10.20
CA LYS A 17 23.66 -2.66 10.06
C LYS A 17 23.50 -1.49 9.10
N GLU A 18 24.01 -0.33 9.47
CA GLU A 18 23.99 0.86 8.62
C GLU A 18 24.93 0.73 7.40
N GLY A 19 24.76 1.63 6.42
CA GLY A 19 25.67 1.74 5.27
C GLY A 19 25.24 0.98 4.01
N PHE A 20 24.01 0.46 3.99
CA PHE A 20 23.42 -0.23 2.83
C PHE A 20 22.28 0.60 2.23
N ASP A 21 22.08 0.46 0.92
CA ASP A 21 20.94 1.04 0.20
C ASP A 21 19.68 0.23 0.48
N THR A 22 19.80 -1.09 0.56
CA THR A 22 18.70 -1.98 0.94
C THR A 22 19.16 -3.01 1.97
N ALA A 23 18.44 -3.11 3.10
CA ALA A 23 18.64 -4.14 4.10
C ALA A 23 17.38 -5.00 4.23
N ILE A 24 17.55 -6.31 4.06
CA ILE A 24 16.52 -7.34 4.26
C ILE A 24 16.92 -8.14 5.48
N ILE A 25 16.05 -8.22 6.46
CA ILE A 25 16.36 -8.82 7.76
C ILE A 25 15.38 -9.96 8.04
N HIS A 26 15.90 -11.18 8.18
CA HIS A 26 15.14 -12.35 8.59
C HIS A 26 15.21 -12.49 10.10
N ASN A 27 14.21 -11.96 10.82
CA ASN A 27 14.14 -12.02 12.27
C ASN A 27 12.74 -11.61 12.79
N ASP A 28 12.54 -11.71 14.10
CA ASP A 28 11.42 -11.08 14.78
C ASP A 28 11.49 -9.54 14.71
N VAL A 29 10.35 -8.92 14.44
CA VAL A 29 10.24 -7.47 14.21
C VAL A 29 10.64 -6.64 15.42
N LEU A 30 10.25 -7.05 16.64
CA LEU A 30 10.57 -6.31 17.86
C LEU A 30 12.06 -6.41 18.17
N SER A 31 12.65 -7.58 17.93
CA SER A 31 14.09 -7.82 18.06
C SER A 31 14.90 -6.88 17.18
N VAL A 32 14.48 -6.67 15.93
CA VAL A 32 15.15 -5.73 15.00
C VAL A 32 14.87 -4.28 15.35
N LEU A 33 13.62 -3.93 15.65
CA LEU A 33 13.23 -2.56 16.00
C LEU A 33 14.12 -2.00 17.11
N ASN A 34 14.40 -2.79 18.15
CA ASN A 34 15.28 -2.41 19.27
C ASN A 34 16.71 -2.03 18.84
N THR A 35 17.17 -2.46 17.66
CA THR A 35 18.51 -2.15 17.13
C THR A 35 18.54 -0.93 16.22
N LEU A 36 17.37 -0.44 15.78
CA LEU A 36 17.28 0.70 14.88
C LEU A 36 17.45 2.02 15.65
N PRO A 37 18.21 3.00 15.10
CA PRO A 37 18.40 4.29 15.75
C PRO A 37 17.09 5.08 15.86
N ASN A 38 16.94 5.86 16.93
CA ASN A 38 15.84 6.80 17.09
C ASN A 38 15.79 7.78 15.91
N GLU A 39 14.58 8.18 15.51
CA GLU A 39 14.35 9.26 14.54
C GLU A 39 15.16 9.12 13.22
N SER A 40 15.38 7.89 12.77
CA SER A 40 16.17 7.56 11.58
C SER A 40 15.34 7.33 10.33
N VAL A 41 14.05 7.02 10.47
CA VAL A 41 13.16 6.61 9.38
C VAL A 41 12.23 7.73 8.94
N ALA A 42 12.12 7.99 7.64
CA ALA A 42 11.23 9.00 7.09
C ALA A 42 9.81 8.47 6.83
N LEU A 43 9.70 7.23 6.35
CA LEU A 43 8.42 6.58 6.09
C LEU A 43 8.43 5.15 6.62
N ILE A 44 7.45 4.83 7.44
CA ILE A 44 7.11 3.44 7.78
C ILE A 44 5.90 3.06 6.93
N VAL A 45 6.03 2.02 6.13
CA VAL A 45 4.96 1.56 5.23
C VAL A 45 4.88 0.06 5.25
N THR A 46 3.68 -0.47 5.52
CA THR A 46 3.50 -1.91 5.69
C THR A 46 2.05 -2.33 5.54
N SER A 47 1.86 -3.65 5.42
CA SER A 47 0.61 -4.36 5.65
C SER A 47 0.90 -5.41 6.72
N PRO A 48 0.52 -5.17 7.99
CA PRO A 48 0.85 -6.12 9.04
C PRO A 48 0.19 -7.48 8.78
N PRO A 49 0.70 -8.56 9.37
CA PRO A 49 -0.07 -9.79 9.42
C PRO A 49 -1.35 -9.51 10.21
N TYR A 50 -2.50 -9.74 9.60
CA TYR A 50 -3.75 -10.02 10.29
C TYR A 50 -4.14 -11.44 9.89
N ASN A 51 -4.77 -12.22 10.77
CA ASN A 51 -5.04 -13.65 10.53
C ASN A 51 -6.07 -13.87 9.38
N ILE A 52 -5.69 -13.56 8.15
CA ILE A 52 -6.52 -13.66 6.95
C ILE A 52 -6.73 -15.14 6.66
N GLY A 53 -7.95 -15.63 6.92
CA GLY A 53 -8.32 -17.02 6.68
C GLY A 53 -8.09 -17.98 7.86
N LYS A 54 -7.62 -17.48 9.01
CA LYS A 54 -7.69 -18.20 10.29
C LYS A 54 -8.48 -17.35 11.28
N PRO A 55 -9.71 -17.74 11.68
CA PRO A 55 -10.41 -17.00 12.72
C PRO A 55 -9.55 -16.95 13.99
N TYR A 56 -9.48 -15.80 14.64
CA TYR A 56 -9.12 -15.74 16.05
C TYR A 56 -10.15 -16.59 16.80
N GLU A 57 -9.67 -17.62 17.49
CA GLU A 57 -10.52 -18.61 18.14
C GLU A 57 -11.07 -18.08 19.47
N SER A 58 -10.53 -16.95 19.95
CA SER A 58 -11.04 -16.25 21.13
C SER A 58 -10.86 -14.72 21.07
N PRO A 59 -11.70 -13.95 21.80
CA PRO A 59 -11.47 -12.53 22.02
C PRO A 59 -10.10 -12.23 22.65
N LEU A 60 -9.57 -13.15 23.45
CA LEU A 60 -8.27 -13.02 24.09
C LEU A 60 -7.15 -12.96 23.04
N GLU A 61 -7.18 -13.85 22.04
CA GLU A 61 -6.21 -13.87 20.94
C GLU A 61 -6.23 -12.59 20.10
N PHE A 62 -7.42 -12.04 19.83
CA PHE A 62 -7.53 -10.77 19.11
C PHE A 62 -6.97 -9.60 19.94
N GLN A 63 -7.21 -9.59 21.25
CA GLN A 63 -6.63 -8.57 22.13
C GLN A 63 -5.11 -8.74 22.28
N ASP A 64 -4.58 -9.96 22.32
CA ASP A 64 -3.14 -10.22 22.28
C ASP A 64 -2.51 -9.72 20.98
N TYR A 65 -3.19 -9.95 19.85
CA TYR A 65 -2.77 -9.40 18.57
C TYR A 65 -2.68 -7.86 18.61
N LEU A 66 -3.71 -7.18 19.12
CA LEU A 66 -3.69 -5.71 19.22
C LEU A 66 -2.62 -5.21 20.20
N ARG A 67 -2.36 -5.93 21.31
CA ARG A 67 -1.26 -5.62 22.23
C ARG A 67 0.10 -5.72 21.56
N TRP A 68 0.34 -6.81 20.84
CA TRP A 68 1.59 -7.01 20.09
C TRP A 68 1.78 -5.92 19.03
N GLN A 69 0.73 -5.60 18.26
CA GLN A 69 0.78 -4.50 17.30
C GLN A 69 1.02 -3.14 17.93
N THR A 70 0.47 -2.91 19.12
CA THR A 70 0.72 -1.68 19.87
C THR A 70 2.20 -1.56 20.23
N ALA A 71 2.83 -2.65 20.69
CA ALA A 71 4.26 -2.66 21.00
C ALA A 71 5.12 -2.39 19.75
N VAL A 72 4.78 -2.99 18.62
CA VAL A 72 5.45 -2.71 17.33
C VAL A 72 5.30 -1.24 16.95
N LEU A 73 4.08 -0.70 17.02
CA LEU A 73 3.82 0.70 16.67
C LEU A 73 4.52 1.69 17.60
N GLN A 74 4.66 1.38 18.90
CA GLN A 74 5.43 2.20 19.84
C GLN A 74 6.88 2.35 19.38
N GLU A 75 7.51 1.24 19.03
CA GLU A 75 8.89 1.24 18.52
C GLU A 75 8.99 1.89 17.13
N CYS A 76 7.99 1.71 16.27
CA CYS A 76 7.87 2.47 15.02
C CYS A 76 7.85 3.98 15.27
N VAL A 77 7.11 4.47 16.27
CA VAL A 77 7.08 5.91 16.62
C VAL A 77 8.44 6.40 17.13
N ARG A 78 9.19 5.56 17.85
CA ARG A 78 10.55 5.87 18.34
C ARG A 78 11.52 6.10 17.17
N ILE A 79 11.54 5.20 16.18
CA ILE A 79 12.47 5.29 15.04
C ILE A 79 12.03 6.31 13.99
N LEU A 80 10.76 6.74 13.99
CA LEU A 80 10.23 7.68 13.02
C LEU A 80 10.80 9.09 13.26
N LYS A 81 11.26 9.75 12.20
CA LYS A 81 11.68 11.16 12.23
C LYS A 81 10.56 12.09 12.73
N PRO A 82 10.87 13.25 13.33
CA PRO A 82 9.87 14.27 13.69
C PRO A 82 8.95 14.69 12.53
N ASN A 83 9.46 14.64 11.29
CA ASN A 83 8.73 14.94 10.07
C ASN A 83 8.28 13.70 9.27
N GLY A 84 8.35 12.52 9.88
CA GLY A 84 8.06 11.25 9.22
C GLY A 84 6.58 10.89 9.19
N SER A 85 6.26 9.93 8.31
CA SER A 85 4.92 9.37 8.11
C SER A 85 4.86 7.87 8.41
N ILE A 86 3.70 7.40 8.86
CA ILE A 86 3.33 5.98 8.93
C ILE A 86 2.15 5.74 7.99
N CYS A 87 2.28 4.73 7.14
CA CYS A 87 1.22 4.23 6.26
C CYS A 87 0.94 2.77 6.60
N TRP A 88 -0.20 2.51 7.22
CA TRP A 88 -0.56 1.19 7.74
C TRP A 88 -1.75 0.65 6.96
N GLU A 89 -1.47 -0.26 6.03
CA GLU A 89 -2.48 -0.88 5.15
C GLU A 89 -3.15 -2.04 5.88
N VAL A 90 -4.46 -1.97 6.05
CA VAL A 90 -5.24 -3.03 6.68
C VAL A 90 -6.61 -3.21 6.01
N GLY A 91 -7.05 -4.47 6.01
CA GLY A 91 -8.39 -4.86 5.60
C GLY A 91 -9.35 -5.08 6.76
N ASN A 92 -10.22 -6.07 6.58
CA ASN A 92 -11.20 -6.46 7.58
C ASN A 92 -10.91 -7.89 8.04
N TYR A 93 -11.10 -8.12 9.33
CA TYR A 93 -11.20 -9.46 9.90
C TYR A 93 -12.68 -9.84 10.02
N VAL A 94 -13.02 -11.13 9.87
CA VAL A 94 -14.41 -11.62 9.96
C VAL A 94 -14.45 -12.84 10.86
N SER A 95 -15.31 -12.79 11.87
CA SER A 95 -15.52 -13.88 12.83
C SER A 95 -17.01 -14.01 13.11
N ASP A 96 -17.53 -15.24 13.13
CA ASP A 96 -18.93 -15.52 13.47
C ASP A 96 -19.97 -14.68 12.71
N GLY A 97 -19.64 -14.29 11.46
CA GLY A 97 -20.50 -13.46 10.61
C GLY A 97 -20.39 -11.95 10.85
N GLU A 98 -19.68 -11.52 11.89
CA GLU A 98 -19.38 -10.12 12.19
C GLU A 98 -18.12 -9.65 11.45
N VAL A 99 -18.13 -8.39 11.02
CA VAL A 99 -16.99 -7.74 10.36
C VAL A 99 -16.29 -6.84 11.38
N PHE A 100 -15.00 -7.08 11.58
CA PHE A 100 -14.11 -6.29 12.41
C PHE A 100 -13.23 -5.42 11.50
N PRO A 101 -13.55 -4.12 11.35
CA PRO A 101 -12.77 -3.20 10.54
C PRO A 101 -11.47 -2.84 11.27
N LEU A 102 -10.35 -3.44 10.85
CA LEU A 102 -9.08 -3.32 11.57
C LEU A 102 -8.60 -1.86 11.64
N ASP A 103 -8.91 -1.07 10.62
CA ASP A 103 -8.58 0.34 10.56
C ASP A 103 -9.18 1.17 11.71
N VAL A 104 -10.33 0.79 12.26
CA VAL A 104 -10.92 1.43 13.45
C VAL A 104 -10.07 1.16 14.71
N TYR A 105 -9.57 -0.06 14.87
CA TYR A 105 -8.70 -0.44 15.98
C TYR A 105 -7.34 0.26 15.87
N PHE A 106 -6.72 0.21 14.69
CA PHE A 106 -5.42 0.86 14.45
C PHE A 106 -5.51 2.38 14.54
N TYR A 107 -6.61 3.01 14.11
CA TYR A 107 -6.85 4.43 14.34
C TYR A 107 -6.76 4.75 15.84
N THR A 108 -7.45 3.97 16.67
CA THR A 108 -7.47 4.17 18.13
C THR A 108 -6.08 4.02 18.74
N ILE A 109 -5.34 2.97 18.36
CA ILE A 109 -3.96 2.74 18.81
C ILE A 109 -3.06 3.92 18.42
N MET A 110 -3.06 4.31 17.14
CA MET A 110 -2.21 5.39 16.64
C MET A 110 -2.55 6.76 17.25
N LYS A 111 -3.84 7.01 17.56
CA LYS A 111 -4.25 8.19 18.33
C LYS A 111 -3.73 8.17 19.76
N GLY A 112 -3.73 6.99 20.41
CA GLY A 112 -3.13 6.79 21.73
C GLY A 112 -1.62 7.03 21.74
N LEU A 113 -0.94 6.80 20.61
CA LEU A 113 0.48 7.10 20.40
C LEU A 113 0.75 8.56 19.95
N HIS A 114 -0.24 9.45 20.10
CA HIS A 114 -0.16 10.87 19.76
C HIS A 114 0.12 11.19 18.28
N LEU A 115 -0.07 10.22 17.38
CA LEU A 115 0.05 10.46 15.95
C LEU A 115 -1.15 11.27 15.41
N LYS A 116 -0.92 11.96 14.30
CA LYS A 116 -1.93 12.76 13.60
C LYS A 116 -2.30 12.11 12.28
N MET A 117 -3.55 11.66 12.16
CA MET A 117 -4.11 11.15 10.91
C MET A 117 -4.17 12.29 9.88
N ARG A 118 -3.74 12.01 8.65
CA ARG A 118 -3.85 12.92 7.51
C ARG A 118 -4.92 12.45 6.55
N ASN A 119 -4.89 11.18 6.17
CA ASN A 119 -5.95 10.56 5.38
C ASN A 119 -6.18 9.11 5.80
N ARG A 120 -7.43 8.66 5.60
CA ARG A 120 -7.80 7.25 5.51
C ARG A 120 -7.97 6.94 4.02
N ILE A 121 -6.91 6.43 3.41
CA ILE A 121 -6.89 6.16 1.97
C ILE A 121 -7.59 4.83 1.71
N VAL A 122 -8.57 4.80 0.82
CA VAL A 122 -9.32 3.59 0.44
C VAL A 122 -8.70 3.01 -0.82
N TRP A 123 -8.07 1.85 -0.72
CA TRP A 123 -7.61 1.09 -1.88
C TRP A 123 -8.67 0.10 -2.34
N HIS A 124 -9.32 0.38 -3.46
CA HIS A 124 -10.41 -0.42 -3.99
C HIS A 124 -9.96 -1.40 -5.08
N PHE A 125 -10.34 -2.68 -4.95
CA PHE A 125 -10.06 -3.74 -5.92
C PHE A 125 -11.32 -4.52 -6.32
N ARG A 126 -11.42 -4.91 -7.59
CA ARG A 126 -12.63 -5.54 -8.15
C ARG A 126 -12.77 -7.04 -7.86
N HIS A 127 -11.64 -7.75 -7.71
CA HIS A 127 -11.62 -9.21 -7.59
C HIS A 127 -11.29 -9.68 -6.17
N GLY A 128 -12.15 -10.55 -5.62
CA GLY A 128 -11.98 -11.13 -4.29
C GLY A 128 -13.03 -12.19 -3.97
N LEU A 129 -12.89 -12.82 -2.81
CA LEU A 129 -13.87 -13.79 -2.33
C LEU A 129 -15.26 -13.14 -2.24
N HIS A 130 -16.29 -13.92 -2.57
CA HIS A 130 -17.68 -13.50 -2.48
C HIS A 130 -18.26 -13.89 -1.12
N ALA A 131 -19.02 -12.97 -0.53
CA ALA A 131 -19.81 -13.24 0.64
C ALA A 131 -21.26 -13.54 0.24
N SER A 132 -21.90 -14.48 0.93
CA SER A 132 -23.30 -14.88 0.69
C SER A 132 -24.30 -14.15 1.59
N LYS A 133 -23.89 -13.76 2.80
CA LYS A 133 -24.75 -13.13 3.82
C LYS A 133 -24.51 -11.63 4.03
N ARG A 134 -23.64 -11.01 3.22
CA ARG A 134 -23.29 -9.59 3.29
C ARG A 134 -22.70 -9.12 1.96
N PHE A 135 -22.58 -7.80 1.78
CA PHE A 135 -21.82 -7.26 0.65
C PHE A 135 -20.36 -7.71 0.71
N SER A 136 -19.85 -8.11 -0.45
CA SER A 136 -18.49 -8.58 -0.56
C SER A 136 -17.53 -7.39 -0.41
N GLY A 137 -16.55 -7.50 0.49
CA GLY A 137 -15.54 -6.46 0.67
C GLY A 137 -14.71 -6.29 -0.60
N ARG A 138 -14.56 -5.05 -1.08
CA ARG A 138 -13.85 -4.71 -2.31
C ARG A 138 -12.85 -3.56 -2.10
N TYR A 139 -12.46 -3.34 -0.86
CA TYR A 139 -11.44 -2.37 -0.53
C TYR A 139 -10.67 -2.80 0.71
N GLU A 140 -9.46 -2.27 0.79
CA GLU A 140 -8.65 -2.18 1.99
C GLU A 140 -8.33 -0.71 2.25
N THR A 141 -7.74 -0.41 3.41
CA THR A 141 -7.50 0.97 3.83
C THR A 141 -6.06 1.17 4.26
N ILE A 142 -5.45 2.25 3.78
CA ILE A 142 -4.15 2.72 4.26
C ILE A 142 -4.41 3.88 5.22
N LEU A 143 -4.05 3.68 6.48
CA LEU A 143 -4.05 4.72 7.49
C LEU A 143 -2.77 5.55 7.35
N TRP A 144 -2.87 6.75 6.81
CA TRP A 144 -1.76 7.69 6.75
C TRP A 144 -1.74 8.60 7.98
N PHE A 145 -0.73 8.41 8.82
CA PHE A 145 -0.44 9.19 10.00
C PHE A 145 0.91 9.88 9.90
N THR A 146 1.08 10.94 10.68
CA THR A 146 2.32 11.72 10.80
C THR A 146 2.68 11.91 12.26
N LYS A 147 3.98 12.03 12.57
CA LYS A 147 4.46 12.24 13.95
C LYS A 147 4.07 13.62 14.50
N GLY A 148 3.99 14.63 13.63
CA GLY A 148 3.63 16.00 13.98
C GLY A 148 3.04 16.78 12.81
N ASP A 149 2.98 18.11 12.95
CA ASP A 149 2.40 19.00 11.93
C ASP A 149 3.37 19.41 10.83
N ARG A 150 4.68 19.25 11.06
CA ARG A 150 5.69 19.44 10.03
C ARG A 150 5.98 18.06 9.45
N TYR A 151 5.60 17.81 8.22
CA TYR A 151 5.81 16.53 7.54
C TYR A 151 6.08 16.75 6.06
N VAL A 152 6.70 15.76 5.41
CA VAL A 152 6.95 15.79 3.97
C VAL A 152 5.67 15.44 3.21
N PHE A 153 5.29 16.28 2.25
CA PHE A 153 4.22 16.00 1.30
C PHE A 153 4.52 16.61 -0.08
N ASN A 154 5.12 15.81 -0.95
CA ASN A 154 5.52 16.17 -2.31
C ASN A 154 4.35 16.00 -3.27
N LEU A 155 3.34 16.86 -3.15
CA LEU A 155 2.11 16.78 -3.94
C LEU A 155 2.38 16.70 -5.46
N ASP A 156 3.31 17.52 -5.95
CA ASP A 156 3.64 17.58 -7.38
C ASP A 156 4.19 16.26 -7.94
N ALA A 157 4.81 15.42 -7.10
CA ALA A 157 5.33 14.11 -7.50
C ALA A 157 4.22 13.05 -7.68
N VAL A 158 3.00 13.33 -7.22
CA VAL A 158 1.89 12.37 -7.21
C VAL A 158 0.59 12.91 -7.80
N ARG A 159 0.65 14.06 -8.49
CA ARG A 159 -0.51 14.62 -9.18
C ARG A 159 -1.07 13.64 -10.21
N VAL A 160 -2.36 13.81 -10.47
CA VAL A 160 -3.08 13.07 -11.53
C VAL A 160 -3.58 14.08 -12.55
N PRO A 161 -3.77 13.70 -13.82
CA PRO A 161 -4.33 14.61 -14.83
C PRO A 161 -5.62 15.28 -14.36
N GLN A 162 -5.80 16.55 -14.76
CA GLN A 162 -7.05 17.26 -14.47
C GLN A 162 -8.22 16.58 -15.17
N LYS A 163 -9.34 16.37 -14.48
CA LYS A 163 -10.58 15.92 -15.12
C LYS A 163 -11.13 16.95 -16.13
N TYR A 164 -10.89 18.23 -15.87
CA TYR A 164 -11.33 19.35 -16.72
C TYR A 164 -10.21 20.39 -16.88
N PRO A 165 -9.18 20.13 -17.71
CA PRO A 165 -8.01 21.00 -17.84
C PRO A 165 -8.37 22.41 -18.34
N GLY A 166 -9.42 22.53 -19.16
CA GLY A 166 -9.92 23.81 -19.65
C GLY A 166 -10.87 24.55 -18.70
N LYS A 167 -11.08 24.08 -17.46
CA LYS A 167 -12.03 24.72 -16.54
C LYS A 167 -11.55 26.12 -16.15
N LEU A 168 -12.31 27.13 -16.58
CA LEU A 168 -12.06 28.52 -16.26
C LEU A 168 -12.79 28.95 -14.97
N GLY A 169 -12.21 29.92 -14.27
CA GLY A 169 -12.85 30.55 -13.13
C GLY A 169 -14.08 31.34 -13.60
N TYR A 170 -15.15 31.29 -12.82
CA TYR A 170 -16.40 31.98 -13.15
C TYR A 170 -16.61 33.28 -12.35
N LYS A 171 -15.87 33.47 -11.24
CA LYS A 171 -15.98 34.62 -10.32
C LYS A 171 -14.61 35.01 -9.75
N GLY A 172 -14.50 36.25 -9.27
CA GLY A 172 -13.29 36.79 -8.64
C GLY A 172 -12.13 36.99 -9.61
N ASP A 173 -10.92 37.14 -9.07
CA ASP A 173 -9.68 37.43 -9.83
C ASP A 173 -9.24 36.29 -10.79
N SER A 174 -9.85 35.12 -10.65
CA SER A 174 -9.64 33.96 -11.52
C SER A 174 -10.66 33.87 -12.67
N LYS A 175 -11.61 34.82 -12.79
CA LYS A 175 -12.63 34.80 -13.84
C LYS A 175 -11.98 34.84 -15.23
N GLY A 176 -12.30 33.85 -16.07
CA GLY A 176 -11.73 33.70 -17.40
C GLY A 176 -10.30 33.14 -17.45
N ARG A 177 -9.69 32.82 -16.29
CA ARG A 177 -8.38 32.15 -16.20
C ARG A 177 -8.54 30.67 -15.87
N PRO A 178 -7.64 29.78 -16.33
CA PRO A 178 -7.64 28.39 -15.91
C PRO A 178 -7.57 28.25 -14.38
N THR A 179 -8.42 27.39 -13.82
CA THR A 179 -8.50 27.12 -12.36
C THR A 179 -7.70 25.90 -11.93
N GLY A 180 -7.29 25.05 -12.88
CA GLY A 180 -6.50 23.86 -12.60
C GLY A 180 -5.01 24.18 -12.50
N ASN A 181 -4.28 23.39 -11.70
CA ASN A 181 -2.82 23.41 -11.76
C ASN A 181 -2.37 22.67 -13.04
N PRO A 182 -1.45 23.26 -13.83
CA PRO A 182 -1.01 22.68 -15.11
C PRO A 182 -0.32 21.32 -14.98
N ARG A 183 0.22 20.99 -13.79
CA ARG A 183 0.84 19.68 -13.49
C ARG A 183 -0.18 18.62 -13.05
N GLY A 184 -1.47 18.94 -13.01
CA GLY A 184 -2.53 18.02 -12.57
C GLY A 184 -3.17 18.38 -11.23
N MET A 185 -4.14 17.59 -10.79
CA MET A 185 -4.86 17.73 -9.53
C MET A 185 -4.25 16.87 -8.42
N ASN A 186 -4.55 17.21 -7.16
CA ASN A 186 -4.24 16.35 -6.02
C ASN A 186 -5.03 15.03 -6.15
N PRO A 187 -4.39 13.85 -6.07
CA PRO A 187 -5.10 12.57 -6.08
C PRO A 187 -6.13 12.53 -4.95
N SER A 188 -7.29 11.90 -5.21
CA SER A 188 -8.26 11.65 -4.15
C SER A 188 -7.75 10.58 -3.17
N ASP A 189 -8.31 10.54 -1.97
CA ASP A 189 -8.05 9.48 -0.99
C ASP A 189 -8.87 8.20 -1.25
N LYS A 190 -9.60 8.13 -2.37
CA LYS A 190 -10.21 6.91 -2.90
C LYS A 190 -9.45 6.45 -4.13
N TRP A 191 -8.70 5.36 -4.02
CA TRP A 191 -7.87 4.81 -5.09
C TRP A 191 -8.62 3.68 -5.76
N GLU A 192 -9.26 4.00 -6.89
CA GLU A 192 -10.08 3.06 -7.66
C GLU A 192 -9.34 2.51 -8.88
N ILE A 193 -9.60 1.23 -9.21
CA ILE A 193 -9.48 0.68 -10.57
C ILE A 193 -10.60 1.28 -11.43
N VAL A 194 -10.36 2.43 -12.06
CA VAL A 194 -11.38 3.11 -12.88
C VAL A 194 -11.35 2.57 -14.32
N LEU A 195 -12.34 1.75 -14.67
CA LEU A 195 -12.53 1.25 -16.04
C LEU A 195 -13.01 2.31 -17.04
N ARG A 196 -13.26 3.56 -16.64
CA ARG A 196 -13.45 4.74 -17.51
C ARG A 196 -13.90 5.89 -16.61
N ASP A 197 -13.04 6.88 -16.43
CA ASP A 197 -13.52 8.26 -16.38
C ASP A 197 -12.84 9.02 -17.54
N TRP A 198 -13.10 8.47 -18.73
CA TRP A 198 -13.03 9.10 -20.05
C TRP A 198 -11.68 9.72 -20.50
N GLU A 199 -10.67 8.88 -20.73
CA GLU A 199 -9.47 9.17 -21.56
C GLU A 199 -8.21 9.75 -20.88
N ASN A 200 -8.09 9.82 -19.54
CA ASN A 200 -6.86 10.30 -18.91
C ASN A 200 -6.35 9.44 -17.74
N GLU A 201 -5.03 9.33 -17.64
CA GLU A 201 -4.18 8.52 -16.76
C GLU A 201 -4.49 8.70 -15.26
N LEU A 202 -5.58 8.10 -14.80
CA LEU A 202 -5.88 7.90 -13.38
C LEU A 202 -5.14 6.67 -12.89
N TRP A 203 -4.65 6.75 -11.66
CA TRP A 203 -3.87 5.68 -11.09
C TRP A 203 -4.74 4.46 -10.75
N ASP A 204 -4.58 3.43 -11.58
CA ASP A 204 -5.25 2.14 -11.48
C ASP A 204 -4.29 1.15 -10.81
N ILE A 205 -4.51 0.81 -9.53
CA ILE A 205 -3.65 -0.13 -8.79
C ILE A 205 -4.42 -1.44 -8.51
N PRO A 206 -4.27 -2.49 -9.34
CA PRO A 206 -4.92 -3.78 -9.15
C PRO A 206 -4.27 -4.56 -8.01
N ASN A 207 -5.02 -5.47 -7.39
CA ASN A 207 -4.44 -6.39 -6.40
C ASN A 207 -3.58 -7.49 -7.04
N VAL A 208 -2.54 -7.95 -6.33
CA VAL A 208 -1.63 -9.00 -6.82
C VAL A 208 -2.27 -10.38 -6.68
N LYS A 209 -3.07 -10.77 -7.68
CA LYS A 209 -3.74 -12.08 -7.75
C LYS A 209 -3.53 -12.78 -9.10
N SER A 210 -3.64 -14.12 -9.12
CA SER A 210 -3.60 -14.96 -10.32
C SER A 210 -2.40 -14.65 -11.25
N ASN A 211 -2.64 -14.23 -12.49
CA ASN A 211 -1.62 -13.97 -13.52
C ASN A 211 -0.94 -12.58 -13.38
N HIS A 212 -1.10 -11.87 -12.26
CA HIS A 212 -0.43 -10.58 -12.05
C HIS A 212 1.10 -10.76 -12.15
N PRO A 213 1.83 -9.92 -12.90
CA PRO A 213 3.26 -10.11 -13.14
C PRO A 213 4.10 -10.11 -11.86
N GLU A 214 3.62 -9.41 -10.83
CA GLU A 214 4.28 -9.36 -9.52
C GLU A 214 3.91 -10.51 -8.59
N LYS A 215 3.02 -11.44 -8.98
CA LYS A 215 2.51 -12.49 -8.08
C LYS A 215 3.61 -13.44 -7.65
N THR A 216 3.75 -13.57 -6.34
CA THR A 216 4.62 -14.54 -5.67
C THR A 216 3.80 -15.53 -4.84
N ILE A 217 4.49 -16.36 -4.05
CA ILE A 217 3.86 -17.26 -3.06
C ILE A 217 3.10 -16.51 -1.96
N HIS A 218 3.37 -15.22 -1.74
CA HIS A 218 2.76 -14.46 -0.67
C HIS A 218 1.25 -14.32 -0.91
N PRO A 219 0.39 -14.65 0.09
CA PRO A 219 -1.05 -14.71 -0.11
C PRO A 219 -1.65 -13.31 -0.33
N CYS A 220 -1.13 -12.30 0.36
CA CYS A 220 -1.68 -10.94 0.44
C CYS A 220 -0.60 -9.91 0.10
N GLN A 221 0.05 -10.06 -1.06
CA GLN A 221 1.07 -9.12 -1.52
C GLN A 221 0.42 -7.83 -2.02
N PHE A 222 0.83 -6.67 -1.49
CA PHE A 222 0.46 -5.40 -2.10
C PHE A 222 1.33 -5.09 -3.34
N PRO A 223 0.77 -4.40 -4.35
CA PRO A 223 1.50 -4.00 -5.56
C PRO A 223 2.59 -2.98 -5.25
N ILE A 224 3.69 -3.02 -6.00
CA ILE A 224 4.78 -2.04 -5.84
C ILE A 224 4.28 -0.61 -6.10
N GLU A 225 3.42 -0.42 -7.10
CA GLU A 225 2.85 0.89 -7.50
C GLU A 225 2.05 1.57 -6.36
N LEU A 226 1.44 0.79 -5.47
CA LEU A 226 0.75 1.30 -4.28
C LEU A 226 1.72 2.01 -3.35
N ILE A 227 2.87 1.40 -3.11
CA ILE A 227 3.87 1.91 -2.19
C ILE A 227 4.68 3.02 -2.84
N GLU A 228 4.97 2.94 -4.13
CA GLU A 228 5.69 4.00 -4.85
C GLU A 228 5.00 5.36 -4.72
N ARG A 229 3.67 5.42 -4.81
CA ARG A 229 2.96 6.69 -4.59
C ARG A 229 3.21 7.25 -3.20
N LEU A 230 3.20 6.38 -2.19
CA LEU A 230 3.47 6.78 -0.79
C LEU A 230 4.93 7.24 -0.63
N VAL A 231 5.89 6.52 -1.22
CA VAL A 231 7.32 6.90 -1.20
C VAL A 231 7.52 8.26 -1.86
N LEU A 232 6.98 8.48 -3.06
CA LEU A 232 7.09 9.74 -3.79
C LEU A 232 6.45 10.90 -3.02
N ALA A 233 5.25 10.71 -2.48
CA ALA A 233 4.54 11.74 -1.74
C ALA A 233 5.18 12.06 -0.39
N LEU A 234 5.67 11.07 0.36
CA LEU A 234 5.93 11.20 1.79
C LEU A 234 7.41 11.20 2.16
N THR A 235 8.32 11.12 1.18
CA THR A 235 9.77 11.10 1.40
C THR A 235 10.52 11.89 0.35
N ASN A 236 11.77 12.24 0.62
CA ASN A 236 12.71 12.81 -0.35
C ASN A 236 13.76 11.78 -0.79
N GLU A 237 14.49 12.04 -1.86
CA GLU A 237 15.60 11.16 -2.28
C GLU A 237 16.62 10.98 -1.16
N GLY A 238 17.14 9.76 -1.02
CA GLY A 238 18.09 9.39 0.04
C GLY A 238 17.46 9.15 1.42
N ASP A 239 16.18 9.47 1.63
CA ASP A 239 15.48 9.11 2.87
C ASP A 239 15.42 7.59 3.07
N VAL A 240 15.27 7.18 4.33
CA VAL A 240 15.10 5.78 4.73
C VAL A 240 13.61 5.46 4.84
N ILE A 241 13.18 4.42 4.14
CA ILE A 241 11.88 3.78 4.34
C ILE A 241 12.05 2.47 5.12
N PHE A 242 11.08 2.15 5.97
CA PHE A 242 11.07 0.94 6.78
C PHE A 242 9.76 0.17 6.61
N ASP A 243 9.87 -1.15 6.49
CA ASP A 243 8.74 -2.07 6.49
C ASP A 243 8.91 -3.14 7.59
N PRO A 244 8.17 -3.05 8.71
CA PRO A 244 8.23 -4.03 9.80
C PRO A 244 7.74 -5.43 9.41
N PHE A 245 7.01 -5.57 8.30
CA PHE A 245 6.41 -6.82 7.85
C PHE A 245 6.57 -6.96 6.34
N VAL A 246 7.84 -7.04 5.91
CA VAL A 246 8.22 -6.77 4.52
C VAL A 246 7.72 -7.82 3.53
N GLY A 247 7.39 -9.03 3.99
CA GLY A 247 6.99 -10.14 3.15
C GLY A 247 7.98 -10.32 2.01
N VAL A 248 7.47 -10.22 0.78
CA VAL A 248 8.25 -10.40 -0.45
C VAL A 248 8.87 -9.11 -1.00
N GLY A 249 8.96 -8.05 -0.19
CA GLY A 249 9.79 -6.88 -0.50
C GLY A 249 9.22 -5.89 -1.50
N SER A 250 7.89 -5.83 -1.70
CA SER A 250 7.27 -4.81 -2.56
C SER A 250 7.64 -3.38 -2.14
N SER A 251 7.67 -3.10 -0.83
CA SER A 251 8.06 -1.81 -0.26
C SER A 251 9.54 -1.50 -0.51
N LEU A 252 10.42 -2.49 -0.38
CA LEU A 252 11.86 -2.33 -0.60
C LEU A 252 12.18 -1.97 -2.04
N VAL A 253 11.52 -2.64 -2.99
CA VAL A 253 11.62 -2.34 -4.42
C VAL A 253 11.12 -0.94 -4.72
N ALA A 254 9.96 -0.55 -4.18
CA ALA A 254 9.42 0.80 -4.34
C ALA A 254 10.39 1.89 -3.85
N GLY A 255 11.00 1.70 -2.68
CA GLY A 255 12.01 2.64 -2.17
C GLY A 255 13.24 2.72 -3.05
N LEU A 256 13.79 1.57 -3.39
CA LEU A 256 15.03 1.45 -4.17
C LEU A 256 14.90 2.12 -5.55
N GLU A 257 13.83 1.83 -6.29
CA GLU A 257 13.59 2.37 -7.64
C GLU A 257 13.38 3.89 -7.62
N GLN A 258 12.89 4.43 -6.50
CA GLN A 258 12.72 5.87 -6.28
C GLN A 258 13.94 6.50 -5.57
N ASN A 259 15.12 5.87 -5.57
CA ASN A 259 16.33 6.39 -4.93
C ASN A 259 16.22 6.69 -3.42
N ARG A 260 15.41 5.90 -2.70
CA ARG A 260 15.39 5.88 -1.23
C ARG A 260 16.17 4.68 -0.73
N LYS A 261 16.67 4.76 0.50
CA LYS A 261 17.18 3.61 1.22
C LYS A 261 16.01 2.82 1.81
N SER A 262 16.10 1.50 1.84
CA SER A 262 14.99 0.65 2.29
C SER A 262 15.46 -0.40 3.29
N VAL A 263 14.69 -0.57 4.37
CA VAL A 263 14.96 -1.57 5.42
C VAL A 263 13.69 -2.36 5.65
N GLY A 264 13.77 -3.68 5.63
CA GLY A 264 12.61 -4.56 5.77
C GLY A 264 12.87 -5.73 6.69
N VAL A 265 11.89 -6.11 7.49
CA VAL A 265 11.96 -7.24 8.40
C VAL A 265 10.82 -8.21 8.11
N ASP A 266 11.12 -9.51 8.07
CA ASP A 266 10.11 -10.55 8.12
C ASP A 266 10.65 -11.76 8.88
N LYS A 267 9.75 -12.48 9.57
CA LYS A 267 10.09 -13.69 10.31
C LYS A 267 10.13 -14.94 9.42
N GLU A 268 9.50 -14.88 8.25
CA GLU A 268 9.39 -16.01 7.34
C GLU A 268 10.55 -15.99 6.35
N LYS A 269 11.53 -16.89 6.53
CA LYS A 269 12.73 -16.96 5.67
C LYS A 269 12.41 -17.04 4.17
N ASN A 270 11.37 -17.79 3.80
CA ASN A 270 10.98 -17.93 2.40
C ASN A 270 10.54 -16.58 1.80
N TYR A 271 9.95 -15.70 2.60
CA TYR A 271 9.54 -14.37 2.15
C TYR A 271 10.76 -13.46 1.98
N THR A 272 11.69 -13.45 2.94
CA THR A 272 12.93 -12.66 2.85
C THR A 272 13.85 -13.15 1.73
N ASP A 273 13.92 -14.45 1.45
CA ASP A 273 14.64 -15.02 0.31
C ASP A 273 14.07 -14.48 -1.03
N ILE A 274 12.74 -14.44 -1.17
CA ILE A 274 12.07 -13.88 -2.34
C ILE A 274 12.26 -12.36 -2.42
N ALA A 275 12.19 -11.66 -1.29
CA ALA A 275 12.43 -10.22 -1.23
C ALA A 275 13.83 -9.88 -1.75
N PHE A 276 14.85 -10.65 -1.33
CA PHE A 276 16.22 -10.50 -1.80
C PHE A 276 16.35 -10.75 -3.31
N ALA A 277 15.71 -11.79 -3.84
CA ALA A 277 15.68 -12.06 -5.27
C ALA A 277 15.03 -10.91 -6.05
N ARG A 278 13.87 -10.42 -5.60
CA ARG A 278 13.14 -9.32 -6.25
C ARG A 278 13.91 -8.00 -6.23
N VAL A 279 14.53 -7.65 -5.11
CA VAL A 279 15.40 -6.47 -5.01
C VAL A 279 16.59 -6.59 -5.97
N THR A 280 17.21 -7.77 -6.04
CA THR A 280 18.31 -8.04 -6.98
C THR A 280 17.85 -7.91 -8.44
N GLU A 281 16.68 -8.44 -8.78
CA GLU A 281 16.11 -8.32 -10.12
C GLU A 281 15.75 -6.88 -10.48
N ALA A 282 15.26 -6.09 -9.51
CA ALA A 282 14.92 -4.68 -9.70
C ALA A 282 16.17 -3.86 -10.06
N ILE A 283 17.27 -4.05 -9.32
CA ILE A 283 18.55 -3.35 -9.58
C ILE A 283 19.10 -3.72 -10.96
N ASN A 284 18.90 -4.97 -11.40
CA ASN A 284 19.32 -5.44 -12.72
C ASN A 284 18.38 -5.02 -13.86
N GLY A 285 17.27 -4.31 -13.56
CA GLY A 285 16.26 -3.95 -14.56
C GLY A 285 15.49 -5.14 -15.14
N LYS A 286 15.46 -6.27 -14.43
CA LYS A 286 14.84 -7.54 -14.88
C LYS A 286 13.54 -7.87 -14.17
N LEU A 287 13.20 -7.14 -13.10
CA LEU A 287 12.00 -7.41 -12.32
C LEU A 287 10.76 -7.22 -13.19
N LYS A 288 9.95 -8.27 -13.31
CA LYS A 288 8.66 -8.20 -13.99
C LYS A 288 7.66 -7.49 -13.07
N ARG A 289 7.25 -6.31 -13.47
CA ARG A 289 6.20 -5.53 -12.79
C ARG A 289 5.31 -4.85 -13.80
N ARG A 290 4.14 -4.40 -13.35
CA ARG A 290 3.29 -3.56 -14.19
C ARG A 290 3.94 -2.18 -14.29
N GLU A 291 4.05 -1.67 -15.52
CA GLU A 291 4.49 -0.29 -15.75
C GLU A 291 3.48 0.67 -15.11
N PHE A 292 4.03 1.70 -14.49
CA PHE A 292 3.29 2.75 -13.82
C PHE A 292 2.24 3.38 -14.76
N GLY A 293 0.99 3.49 -14.30
CA GLY A 293 -0.08 4.10 -15.10
C GLY A 293 -0.63 3.27 -16.27
N LYS A 294 -0.11 2.06 -16.52
CA LYS A 294 -0.59 1.20 -17.61
C LYS A 294 -2.02 0.70 -17.34
N PRO A 295 -3.04 1.00 -18.14
CA PRO A 295 -4.43 0.58 -17.86
C PRO A 295 -4.58 -0.94 -17.70
N VAL A 296 -5.41 -1.40 -16.75
CA VAL A 296 -5.78 -2.83 -16.69
C VAL A 296 -6.50 -3.23 -17.99
N HIS A 297 -6.18 -4.42 -18.51
CA HIS A 297 -6.80 -4.94 -19.73
C HIS A 297 -8.33 -4.94 -19.59
N GLN A 298 -8.99 -4.23 -20.50
CA GLN A 298 -10.45 -4.22 -20.60
C GLN A 298 -10.88 -5.15 -21.74
N PRO A 299 -11.79 -6.10 -21.47
CA PRO A 299 -12.38 -6.91 -22.52
C PRO A 299 -13.14 -6.00 -23.51
N LYS A 300 -12.98 -6.23 -24.81
CA LYS A 300 -13.41 -5.32 -25.91
C LYS A 300 -14.91 -5.33 -26.18
N GLY A 301 -15.72 -6.03 -25.39
CA GLY A 301 -17.18 -6.08 -25.53
C GLY A 301 -17.68 -7.24 -26.40
N ASN A 302 -16.81 -7.83 -27.21
CA ASN A 302 -17.15 -8.90 -28.15
C ASN A 302 -16.78 -10.31 -27.65
N GLU A 303 -16.02 -10.43 -26.55
CA GLU A 303 -15.65 -11.73 -26.00
C GLU A 303 -16.87 -12.47 -25.45
N LYS A 304 -16.88 -13.80 -25.62
CA LYS A 304 -17.96 -14.67 -25.09
C LYS A 304 -18.18 -14.51 -23.58
N ILE A 305 -17.14 -14.18 -22.83
CA ILE A 305 -17.19 -13.97 -21.37
C ILE A 305 -18.03 -12.76 -20.94
N LEU A 306 -18.29 -11.81 -21.85
CA LEU A 306 -19.12 -10.63 -21.58
C LEU A 306 -20.58 -10.84 -21.96
N ARG A 307 -20.92 -11.93 -22.66
CA ARG A 307 -22.29 -12.24 -23.05
C ARG A 307 -23.04 -12.83 -21.86
N VAL A 308 -24.22 -12.27 -21.57
CA VAL A 308 -25.14 -12.87 -20.59
C VAL A 308 -25.51 -14.28 -21.09
N PRO A 309 -25.29 -15.33 -20.28
CA PRO A 309 -25.70 -16.69 -20.64
C PRO A 309 -27.19 -16.71 -21.02
N GLU A 310 -27.56 -17.47 -22.06
CA GLU A 310 -28.96 -17.55 -22.51
C GLU A 310 -29.91 -17.92 -21.36
N GLU A 311 -29.44 -18.80 -20.47
CA GLU A 311 -30.12 -19.25 -19.26
C GLU A 311 -30.47 -18.13 -18.27
N TRP A 312 -29.77 -16.98 -18.33
CA TRP A 312 -29.95 -15.84 -17.42
C TRP A 312 -30.83 -14.73 -18.01
N LYS A 313 -31.13 -14.78 -19.32
CA LYS A 313 -31.90 -13.74 -20.01
C LYS A 313 -33.38 -13.69 -19.61
N THR A 314 -33.86 -14.67 -18.85
CA THR A 314 -35.24 -14.74 -18.33
C THR A 314 -35.45 -13.96 -17.03
N ALA A 315 -34.37 -13.60 -16.32
CA ALA A 315 -34.44 -12.84 -15.07
C ALA A 315 -34.39 -11.33 -15.35
N LYS A 316 -35.55 -10.69 -15.57
CA LYS A 316 -35.62 -9.22 -15.59
C LYS A 316 -35.29 -8.68 -14.20
N LEU A 317 -34.32 -7.76 -14.12
CA LEU A 317 -33.94 -7.04 -12.89
C LEU A 317 -35.16 -6.38 -12.21
N SER A 318 -36.17 -5.98 -12.99
CA SER A 318 -37.44 -5.41 -12.51
C SER A 318 -38.26 -6.34 -11.61
N LYS A 319 -37.98 -7.66 -11.60
CA LYS A 319 -38.61 -8.62 -10.68
C LYS A 319 -37.90 -8.75 -9.34
N TRP A 320 -36.72 -8.14 -9.17
CA TRP A 320 -35.88 -8.24 -7.96
C TRP A 320 -36.07 -7.07 -6.98
N VAL A 321 -36.82 -6.05 -7.38
CA VAL A 321 -37.01 -4.80 -6.60
C VAL A 321 -38.49 -4.64 -6.19
N GLN A 322 -39.17 -5.74 -5.84
CA GLN A 322 -40.52 -5.68 -5.25
C GLN A 322 -40.45 -5.51 -3.74
#